data_AF-A0A537M0W3-F1
#
_entry.id   AF-A0A537M0W3-F1
#
_cell.length_a   1.000
_cell.length_b   1.000
_cell.length_c   1.000
_cell.angle_alpha   90.00
_cell.angle_beta   90.00
_cell.angle_gamma   90.00
#
_symmetry.space_group_name_H-M   'P 1'
#
loop_
_entity.id
_entity.type
_entity.pdbx_description
1 polymer ?
#
loop_
_entity_poly.entity_id
_entity_poly.type
_entity_poly.pdbx_seq_one_letter_code
_entity_poly.pdbx_strand_id
1 'polypeptide(L)'
;MHRPLPRFCAAAPALLLASLAAGCAAPGDFPSLQPRPIERALAEADAAPDPVPAPADAETVGKAEALLGKIQGGGRDFGALLPEVRRRAAAAGASGSDSWIEAQQALSRLEATRAETVKALADLDAFALAQADAGANPATVERLGAITAEGQGIADAQRGEIERLQASLSG
;
A
#
# COMPACT_ATOMS: atom_id res chain seq x y z
N MET A 1 41.58 -22.46 -69.59
CA MET A 1 40.23 -22.09 -70.08
C MET A 1 39.62 -21.08 -69.12
N HIS A 2 39.60 -19.80 -69.48
CA HIS A 2 39.01 -18.72 -68.67
C HIS A 2 37.70 -18.28 -69.33
N ARG A 3 36.59 -18.36 -68.59
CA ARG A 3 35.29 -17.85 -69.02
C ARG A 3 35.12 -16.41 -68.51
N PRO A 4 34.69 -15.45 -69.35
CA PRO A 4 34.44 -14.07 -68.94
C PRO A 4 33.14 -13.95 -68.13
N LEU A 5 33.16 -13.09 -67.11
CA LEU A 5 31.99 -12.69 -66.32
C LEU A 5 31.03 -11.82 -67.16
N PRO A 6 29.70 -11.96 -66.99
CA PRO A 6 28.73 -11.12 -67.68
C PRO A 6 28.77 -9.69 -67.12
N ARG A 7 28.77 -8.72 -68.03
CA ARG A 7 28.58 -7.30 -67.72
C ARG A 7 27.14 -7.09 -67.28
N PHE A 8 26.92 -6.83 -66.00
CA PHE A 8 25.63 -6.40 -65.48
C PHE A 8 25.28 -5.05 -66.12
N CYS A 9 24.31 -5.08 -67.04
CA CYS A 9 23.76 -3.91 -67.68
C CYS A 9 23.04 -3.06 -66.62
N ALA A 10 23.37 -1.77 -66.53
CA ALA A 10 22.86 -0.80 -65.55
C ALA A 10 21.37 -0.43 -65.72
N ALA A 11 20.52 -1.37 -66.17
CA ALA A 11 19.10 -1.13 -66.47
C ALA A 11 18.16 -1.54 -65.32
N ALA A 12 18.64 -2.32 -64.34
CA ALA A 12 17.83 -2.78 -63.21
C ALA A 12 17.33 -1.67 -62.24
N PRO A 13 18.10 -0.60 -61.92
CA PRO A 13 17.63 0.42 -60.97
C PRO A 13 16.56 1.33 -61.58
N ALA A 14 16.61 1.56 -62.91
CA ALA A 14 15.69 2.46 -63.61
C ALA A 14 14.27 1.89 -63.69
N LEU A 15 14.13 0.57 -63.81
CA LEU A 15 12.83 -0.09 -63.86
C LEU A 15 12.13 -0.13 -62.49
N LEU A 16 12.91 -0.14 -61.39
CA LEU A 16 12.38 -0.08 -60.03
C LEU A 16 11.93 1.34 -59.65
N LEU A 17 12.66 2.38 -60.05
CA LEU A 17 12.21 3.77 -59.84
C LEU A 17 10.95 4.11 -60.65
N ALA A 18 10.80 3.55 -61.86
CA ALA A 18 9.62 3.78 -62.70
C ALA A 18 8.34 3.16 -62.11
N SER A 19 8.43 2.04 -61.38
CA SER A 19 7.28 1.40 -60.73
C SER A 19 6.83 2.10 -59.44
N LEU A 20 7.73 2.77 -58.70
CA LEU A 20 7.35 3.63 -57.58
C LEU A 20 6.65 4.92 -58.03
N ALA A 21 6.90 5.40 -59.25
CA ALA A 21 6.26 6.61 -59.79
C ALA A 21 4.85 6.36 -60.35
N ALA A 22 4.41 5.11 -60.47
CA ALA A 22 3.09 4.75 -61.03
C ALA A 22 1.92 4.86 -60.03
N GLY A 23 2.17 5.31 -58.79
CA GLY A 23 1.15 5.44 -57.73
C GLY A 23 0.30 6.72 -57.77
N CYS A 24 0.60 7.66 -58.68
CA CYS A 24 -0.25 8.85 -58.85
C CYS A 24 -1.54 8.46 -59.58
N ALA A 25 -2.64 8.36 -58.84
CA ALA A 25 -3.96 8.21 -59.44
C ALA A 25 -4.27 9.41 -60.33
N ALA A 26 -4.79 9.17 -61.54
CA ALA A 26 -5.23 10.23 -62.42
C ALA A 26 -6.34 11.06 -61.74
N PRO A 27 -6.44 12.38 -62.01
CA PRO A 27 -7.53 13.19 -61.50
C PRO A 27 -8.87 12.56 -61.88
N GLY A 28 -9.75 12.39 -60.90
CA GLY A 28 -11.05 11.74 -61.06
C GLY A 28 -11.99 12.14 -59.93
N ASP A 29 -13.24 11.71 -60.03
CA ASP A 29 -14.24 11.95 -59.00
C ASP A 29 -13.98 11.06 -57.78
N PHE A 30 -13.07 11.52 -56.93
CA PHE A 30 -12.79 10.89 -55.64
C PHE A 30 -13.79 11.38 -54.59
N PRO A 31 -14.16 10.53 -53.61
CA PRO A 31 -14.95 10.97 -52.49
C PRO A 31 -14.22 12.08 -51.72
N SER A 32 -14.98 13.08 -51.26
CA SER A 32 -14.45 14.17 -50.44
C SER A 32 -13.78 13.65 -49.17
N LEU A 33 -12.60 14.19 -48.85
CA LEU A 33 -11.90 13.99 -47.58
C LEU A 33 -12.36 14.97 -46.49
N GLN A 34 -13.42 15.74 -46.74
CA GLN A 34 -14.00 16.57 -45.71
C GLN A 34 -14.58 15.69 -44.58
N PRO A 35 -14.44 16.11 -43.31
CA PRO A 35 -14.99 15.39 -42.18
C PRO A 35 -16.47 15.08 -42.35
N ARG A 36 -16.82 13.80 -42.23
CA ARG A 36 -18.20 13.34 -42.39
C ARG A 36 -19.05 13.85 -41.22
N PRO A 37 -20.35 14.11 -41.41
CA PRO A 37 -21.23 14.54 -40.31
C PRO A 37 -21.21 13.60 -39.10
N ILE A 38 -21.08 12.27 -39.31
CA ILE A 38 -21.02 11.28 -38.24
C ILE A 38 -19.75 11.37 -37.38
N GLU A 39 -18.63 11.79 -37.96
CA GLU A 39 -17.35 11.94 -37.24
C GLU A 39 -17.38 13.18 -36.33
N ARG A 40 -18.08 14.24 -36.75
CA ARG A 40 -18.32 15.43 -35.91
C ARG A 40 -19.25 15.11 -34.73
N ALA A 41 -20.33 14.38 -34.97
CA ALA A 41 -21.25 13.98 -33.90
C ALA A 41 -20.58 13.13 -32.82
N LEU A 42 -19.56 12.33 -33.18
CA LEU A 42 -18.79 11.56 -32.21
C LEU A 42 -17.76 12.41 -31.45
N ALA A 43 -17.17 13.41 -32.11
CA ALA A 43 -16.23 14.35 -31.48
C ALA A 43 -16.93 15.36 -30.55
N GLU A 44 -18.19 15.67 -30.83
CA GLU A 44 -19.06 16.54 -30.02
C GLU A 44 -19.85 15.78 -28.96
N ALA A 45 -19.75 14.44 -28.92
CA ALA A 45 -20.34 13.66 -27.86
C ALA A 45 -19.59 13.95 -26.55
N ASP A 46 -20.30 14.49 -25.56
CA ASP A 46 -19.76 14.65 -24.23
C ASP A 46 -19.24 13.29 -23.72
N ALA A 47 -17.97 13.27 -23.30
CA ALA A 47 -17.42 12.10 -22.64
C ALA A 47 -18.30 11.78 -21.42
N ALA A 48 -18.68 10.51 -21.26
CA ALA A 48 -19.40 10.08 -20.08
C ALA A 48 -18.60 10.49 -18.83
N PRO A 49 -19.25 11.05 -17.79
CA PRO A 49 -18.54 11.42 -16.58
C PRO A 49 -17.88 10.19 -15.97
N ASP A 50 -16.69 10.38 -15.42
CA ASP A 50 -16.00 9.30 -14.70
C ASP A 50 -16.91 8.76 -13.59
N PRO A 51 -16.93 7.43 -13.38
CA PRO A 51 -17.71 6.85 -12.30
C PRO A 51 -17.24 7.38 -10.94
N VAL A 52 -18.18 7.77 -10.10
CA VAL A 52 -17.91 8.24 -8.73
C VAL A 52 -17.31 7.07 -7.93
N PRO A 53 -16.21 7.29 -7.18
CA PRO A 53 -15.64 6.25 -6.32
C PRO A 53 -16.68 5.72 -5.32
N ALA A 54 -16.74 4.40 -5.18
CA ALA A 54 -17.57 3.78 -4.16
C ALA A 54 -17.06 4.15 -2.75
N PRO A 55 -17.97 4.39 -1.78
CA PRO A 55 -17.56 4.61 -0.40
C PRO A 55 -16.93 3.35 0.21
N ALA A 56 -16.24 3.52 1.34
CA ALA A 56 -15.72 2.39 2.11
C ALA A 56 -16.85 1.46 2.58
N ASP A 57 -16.59 0.16 2.59
CA ASP A 57 -17.54 -0.84 3.08
C ASP A 57 -17.71 -0.75 4.60
N ALA A 58 -18.90 -0.39 5.05
CA ALA A 58 -19.18 -0.10 6.45
C ALA A 58 -19.03 -1.34 7.36
N GLU A 59 -19.37 -2.53 6.88
CA GLU A 59 -19.23 -3.76 7.66
C GLU A 59 -17.75 -4.10 7.90
N THR A 60 -16.94 -4.02 6.85
CA THR A 60 -15.49 -4.22 6.90
C THR A 60 -14.83 -3.23 7.86
N VAL A 61 -15.19 -1.94 7.74
CA VAL A 61 -14.67 -0.89 8.62
C VAL A 61 -15.08 -1.15 10.07
N GLY A 62 -16.35 -1.51 10.32
CA GLY A 62 -16.83 -1.82 11.67
C GLY A 62 -16.09 -3.00 12.32
N LYS A 63 -15.73 -4.03 11.55
CA LYS A 63 -14.91 -5.16 12.04
C LYS A 63 -13.50 -4.71 12.42
N ALA A 64 -12.87 -3.87 11.61
CA ALA A 64 -11.55 -3.31 11.91
C ALA A 64 -11.59 -2.40 13.14
N GLU A 65 -12.61 -1.56 13.28
CA GLU A 65 -12.82 -0.70 14.46
C GLU A 65 -13.03 -1.53 15.74
N ALA A 66 -13.70 -2.69 15.64
CA ALA A 66 -13.83 -3.61 16.78
C ALA A 66 -12.48 -4.21 17.21
N LEU A 67 -11.60 -4.56 16.25
CA LEU A 67 -10.24 -5.01 16.54
C LEU A 67 -9.41 -3.88 17.15
N LEU A 68 -9.50 -2.66 16.61
CA LEU A 68 -8.88 -1.48 17.20
C LEU A 68 -9.36 -1.23 18.64
N GLY A 69 -10.64 -1.44 18.92
CA GLY A 69 -11.18 -1.36 20.28
C GLY A 69 -10.52 -2.33 21.27
N LYS A 70 -10.11 -3.52 20.82
CA LYS A 70 -9.33 -4.48 21.62
C LYS A 70 -7.90 -3.96 21.87
N ILE A 71 -7.24 -3.41 20.85
CA ILE A 71 -5.91 -2.80 20.96
C ILE A 71 -5.95 -1.65 21.98
N GLN A 72 -6.93 -0.76 21.87
CA GLN A 72 -7.16 0.33 22.82
C GLN A 72 -7.47 -0.18 24.24
N GLY A 73 -8.17 -1.32 24.36
CA GLY A 73 -8.38 -2.03 25.62
C GLY A 73 -7.07 -2.43 26.30
N GLY A 74 -6.21 -3.14 25.57
CA GLY A 74 -4.87 -3.48 26.07
C GLY A 74 -4.02 -2.25 26.37
N GLY A 75 -4.17 -1.17 25.59
CA GLY A 75 -3.60 0.14 25.87
C GLY A 75 -3.99 0.72 27.24
N ARG A 76 -5.28 0.62 27.60
CA ARG A 76 -5.79 1.05 28.91
C ARG A 76 -5.24 0.20 30.05
N ASP A 77 -5.21 -1.12 29.88
CA ASP A 77 -4.69 -2.05 30.90
C ASP A 77 -3.19 -1.81 31.16
N PHE A 78 -2.42 -1.63 30.09
CA PHE A 78 -1.01 -1.23 30.17
C PHE A 78 -0.86 0.11 30.90
N GLY A 79 -1.65 1.11 30.51
CA GLY A 79 -1.63 2.44 31.12
C GLY A 79 -2.01 2.44 32.60
N ALA A 80 -2.89 1.54 33.04
CA ALA A 80 -3.28 1.39 34.43
C ALA A 80 -2.14 0.82 35.30
N LEU A 81 -1.33 -0.10 34.75
CA LEU A 81 -0.22 -0.72 35.47
C LEU A 81 1.07 0.11 35.44
N LEU A 82 1.26 0.92 34.40
CA LEU A 82 2.48 1.69 34.15
C LEU A 82 2.94 2.57 35.33
N PRO A 83 2.09 3.33 36.04
CA PRO A 83 2.53 4.18 37.16
C PRO A 83 3.18 3.39 38.29
N GLU A 84 2.65 2.21 38.62
CA GLU A 84 3.23 1.36 39.68
C GLU A 84 4.60 0.82 39.28
N VAL A 85 4.74 0.39 38.02
CA VAL A 85 6.01 -0.11 37.49
C VAL A 85 7.07 0.98 37.48
N ARG A 86 6.70 2.21 37.07
CA ARG A 86 7.59 3.38 37.13
C ARG A 86 8.06 3.68 38.55
N ARG A 87 7.16 3.62 39.55
CA ARG A 87 7.54 3.82 40.96
C ARG A 87 8.53 2.76 41.43
N ARG A 88 8.28 1.48 41.13
CA ARG A 88 9.18 0.38 41.51
C ARG A 88 10.53 0.49 40.83
N ALA A 89 10.56 0.83 39.54
CA ALA A 89 11.80 1.04 38.82
C ALA A 89 12.62 2.19 39.40
N ALA A 90 11.98 3.31 39.76
CA ALA A 90 12.65 4.45 40.39
C ALA A 90 13.18 4.17 41.80
N ALA A 91 12.55 3.24 42.53
CA ALA A 91 12.95 2.83 43.88
C ALA A 91 13.92 1.63 43.89
N ALA A 92 14.23 1.07 42.72
CA ALA A 92 15.11 -0.10 42.62
C ALA A 92 16.52 0.24 43.10
N GLY A 93 17.05 -0.59 44.00
CA GLY A 93 18.45 -0.55 44.40
C GLY A 93 19.36 -1.22 43.36
N ALA A 94 20.58 -1.55 43.79
CA ALA A 94 21.55 -2.23 42.94
C ALA A 94 21.01 -3.54 42.34
N SER A 95 21.50 -3.89 41.16
CA SER A 95 21.20 -5.15 40.49
C SER A 95 21.37 -6.35 41.44
N GLY A 96 20.34 -7.21 41.48
CA GLY A 96 20.28 -8.37 42.37
C GLY A 96 19.76 -8.10 43.79
N SER A 97 19.49 -6.84 44.15
CA SER A 97 18.77 -6.53 45.39
C SER A 97 17.29 -6.92 45.31
N ASP A 98 16.64 -7.14 46.46
CA ASP A 98 15.21 -7.49 46.52
C ASP A 98 14.34 -6.44 45.78
N SER A 99 14.62 -5.15 46.02
CA SER A 99 13.92 -4.04 45.34
C SER A 99 14.09 -4.05 43.81
N TRP A 100 15.25 -4.48 43.30
CA TRP A 100 15.49 -4.64 41.88
C TRP A 100 14.70 -5.84 41.31
N ILE A 101 14.69 -6.97 42.02
CA ILE A 101 13.92 -8.16 41.63
C ILE A 101 12.42 -7.81 41.56
N GLU A 102 11.90 -7.08 42.54
CA GLU A 102 10.51 -6.63 42.54
C GLU A 102 10.17 -5.73 41.36
N ALA A 103 11.08 -4.82 40.97
CA ALA A 103 10.91 -3.97 39.81
C ALA A 103 10.90 -4.77 38.49
N GLN A 104 11.81 -5.73 38.36
CA GLN A 104 11.85 -6.65 37.21
C GLN A 104 10.56 -7.47 37.08
N GLN A 105 10.05 -8.01 38.20
CA GLN A 105 8.78 -8.73 38.19
C GLN A 105 7.59 -7.84 37.81
N ALA A 106 7.59 -6.58 38.27
CA ALA A 106 6.56 -5.60 37.90
C ALA A 106 6.62 -5.27 36.40
N LEU A 107 7.82 -5.10 35.86
CA LEU A 107 8.04 -4.91 34.43
C LEU A 107 7.56 -6.13 33.62
N SER A 108 7.86 -7.36 34.03
CA SER A 108 7.36 -8.56 33.34
C SER A 108 5.81 -8.63 33.34
N ARG A 109 5.15 -8.19 34.42
CA ARG A 109 3.68 -8.08 34.42
C ARG A 109 3.17 -7.03 33.43
N LEU A 110 3.89 -5.90 33.29
CA LEU A 110 3.57 -4.89 32.28
C LEU A 110 3.73 -5.42 30.86
N GLU A 111 4.81 -6.14 30.58
CA GLU A 111 5.03 -6.81 29.29
C GLU A 111 3.92 -7.82 28.97
N ALA A 112 3.41 -8.54 29.97
CA ALA A 112 2.27 -9.44 29.79
C ALA A 112 1.01 -8.69 29.35
N THR A 113 0.74 -7.48 29.87
CA THR A 113 -0.41 -6.66 29.40
C THR A 113 -0.24 -6.19 27.96
N ARG A 114 1.01 -5.99 27.50
CA ARG A 114 1.31 -5.63 26.10
C ARG A 114 1.01 -6.79 25.14
N ALA A 115 1.12 -8.05 25.58
CA ALA A 115 0.90 -9.21 24.72
C ALA A 115 -0.49 -9.21 24.07
N GLU A 116 -1.53 -8.83 24.81
CA GLU A 116 -2.91 -8.73 24.28
C GLU A 116 -3.06 -7.62 23.25
N THR A 117 -2.35 -6.49 23.43
CA THR A 117 -2.33 -5.38 22.46
C THR A 117 -1.70 -5.83 21.15
N VAL A 118 -0.55 -6.51 21.21
CA VAL A 118 0.17 -7.01 20.04
C VAL A 118 -0.61 -8.10 19.32
N LYS A 119 -1.27 -8.99 20.06
CA LYS A 119 -2.13 -10.02 19.47
C LYS A 119 -3.29 -9.40 18.69
N ALA A 120 -4.00 -8.44 19.28
CA ALA A 120 -5.11 -7.76 18.61
C ALA A 120 -4.64 -6.96 17.38
N LEU A 121 -3.44 -6.37 17.43
CA LEU A 121 -2.84 -5.72 16.28
C LEU A 121 -2.52 -6.71 15.16
N ALA A 122 -1.96 -7.88 15.47
CA ALA A 122 -1.70 -8.92 14.48
C ALA A 122 -3.00 -9.43 13.83
N ASP A 123 -4.08 -9.57 14.61
CA ASP A 123 -5.41 -9.92 14.07
C ASP A 123 -5.93 -8.83 13.12
N LEU A 124 -5.72 -7.54 13.44
CA LEU A 124 -6.09 -6.41 12.59
C LEU A 124 -5.27 -6.37 11.29
N ASP A 125 -3.96 -6.58 11.38
CA ASP A 125 -3.08 -6.64 10.20
C ASP A 125 -3.48 -7.80 9.27
N ALA A 126 -3.74 -8.98 9.82
CA ALA A 126 -4.20 -10.14 9.06
C ALA A 126 -5.55 -9.88 8.39
N PHE A 127 -6.48 -9.23 9.10
CA PHE A 127 -7.77 -8.84 8.55
C PHE A 127 -7.63 -7.84 7.40
N ALA A 128 -6.82 -6.78 7.58
CA ALA A 128 -6.59 -5.78 6.56
C ALA A 128 -5.98 -6.37 5.29
N LEU A 129 -5.02 -7.29 5.44
CA LEU A 129 -4.39 -8.00 4.33
C LEU A 129 -5.41 -8.89 3.58
N ALA A 130 -6.24 -9.63 4.31
CA ALA A 130 -7.27 -10.47 3.71
C ALA A 130 -8.30 -9.65 2.90
N GLN A 131 -8.67 -8.46 3.36
CA GLN A 131 -9.57 -7.57 2.62
C GLN A 131 -8.92 -7.01 1.35
N ALA A 132 -7.63 -6.69 1.39
CA ALA A 132 -6.88 -6.27 0.21
C ALA A 132 -6.81 -7.40 -0.85
N ASP A 133 -6.51 -8.63 -0.43
CA ASP A 133 -6.47 -9.81 -1.31
C ASP A 133 -7.84 -10.15 -1.89
N ALA A 134 -8.92 -9.90 -1.15
CA ALA A 134 -10.29 -10.07 -1.60
C ALA A 134 -10.77 -8.98 -2.59
N GLY A 135 -9.93 -7.99 -2.92
CA GLY A 135 -10.26 -6.93 -3.86
C GLY A 135 -11.19 -5.86 -3.28
N ALA A 136 -11.07 -5.57 -1.98
CA ALA A 136 -11.77 -4.44 -1.37
C ALA A 136 -11.50 -3.14 -2.13
N ASN A 137 -12.51 -2.26 -2.21
CA ASN A 137 -12.37 -1.02 -2.95
C ASN A 137 -11.30 -0.09 -2.30
N PRO A 138 -10.72 0.85 -3.06
CA PRO A 138 -9.63 1.70 -2.56
C PRO A 138 -9.97 2.47 -1.27
N ALA A 139 -11.21 2.98 -1.14
CA ALA A 139 -11.65 3.69 0.04
C ALA A 139 -11.65 2.79 1.30
N THR A 140 -12.01 1.52 1.15
CA THR A 140 -11.96 0.52 2.23
C THR A 140 -10.52 0.24 2.63
N VAL A 141 -9.64 -0.01 1.66
CA VAL A 141 -8.21 -0.28 1.91
C VAL A 141 -7.54 0.90 2.62
N GLU A 142 -7.80 2.13 2.17
CA GLU A 142 -7.30 3.34 2.81
C GLU A 142 -7.78 3.45 4.27
N ARG A 143 -9.08 3.21 4.50
CA ARG A 143 -9.65 3.27 5.85
C ARG A 143 -9.06 2.22 6.79
N LEU A 144 -8.87 0.99 6.29
CA LEU A 144 -8.20 -0.08 7.04
C LEU A 144 -6.76 0.28 7.37
N GLY A 145 -6.01 0.84 6.41
CA GLY A 145 -4.65 1.32 6.63
C GLY A 145 -4.57 2.38 7.73
N ALA A 146 -5.51 3.33 7.77
CA ALA A 146 -5.57 4.34 8.83
C ALA A 146 -5.85 3.71 10.22
N ILE A 147 -6.76 2.74 10.30
CA ILE A 147 -7.08 2.02 11.54
C ILE A 147 -5.87 1.20 12.03
N THR A 148 -5.18 0.50 11.12
CA THR A 148 -3.94 -0.22 11.42
C THR A 148 -2.86 0.72 11.96
N ALA A 149 -2.65 1.88 11.32
CA ALA A 149 -1.65 2.86 11.75
C ALA A 149 -1.94 3.39 13.17
N GLU A 150 -3.21 3.60 13.52
CA GLU A 150 -3.60 3.97 14.88
C GLU A 150 -3.21 2.86 15.89
N GLY A 151 -3.54 1.60 15.57
CA GLY A 151 -3.18 0.45 16.40
C GLY A 151 -1.68 0.28 16.59
N GLN A 152 -0.89 0.49 15.52
CA GLN A 152 0.57 0.47 15.55
C GLN A 152 1.12 1.55 16.50
N GLY A 153 0.58 2.77 16.45
CA GLY A 153 0.99 3.86 17.34
C GLY A 153 0.84 3.51 18.82
N ILE A 154 -0.22 2.79 19.20
CA ILE A 154 -0.42 2.32 20.58
C ILE A 154 0.65 1.28 20.95
N ALA A 155 0.86 0.27 20.10
CA ALA A 155 1.82 -0.81 20.38
C ALA A 155 3.28 -0.30 20.44
N ASP A 156 3.61 0.71 19.64
CA ASP A 156 4.91 1.37 19.60
C ASP A 156 5.15 2.23 20.85
N ALA A 157 4.14 2.98 21.29
CA ALA A 157 4.22 3.74 22.54
C ALA A 157 4.49 2.82 23.75
N GLN A 158 3.78 1.69 23.84
CA GLN A 158 4.01 0.69 24.89
C GLN A 158 5.43 0.11 24.83
N ARG A 159 5.94 -0.20 23.63
CA ARG A 159 7.30 -0.70 23.44
C ARG A 159 8.34 0.30 23.95
N GLY A 160 8.19 1.57 23.56
CA GLY A 160 9.12 2.63 24.00
C GLY A 160 9.10 2.88 25.51
N GLU A 161 7.97 2.67 26.19
CA GLU A 161 7.90 2.71 27.66
C GLU A 161 8.65 1.55 28.32
N ILE A 162 8.45 0.32 27.81
CA ILE A 162 9.15 -0.88 28.30
C ILE A 162 10.66 -0.72 28.14
N GLU A 163 11.13 -0.30 26.95
CA GLU A 163 12.55 -0.11 26.67
C GLU A 163 13.19 0.90 27.62
N ARG A 164 12.50 2.00 27.94
CA ARG A 164 12.97 2.99 28.91
C ARG A 164 13.06 2.42 30.33
N LEU A 165 12.08 1.62 30.75
CA LEU A 165 12.09 0.99 32.07
C LEU A 165 13.21 -0.06 32.16
N GLN A 166 13.38 -0.89 31.13
CA GLN A 166 14.47 -1.86 31.03
C GLN A 166 15.83 -1.17 31.14
N ALA A 167 16.04 -0.07 30.38
CA ALA A 167 17.27 0.70 30.44
C ALA A 167 17.55 1.25 31.86
N SER A 168 16.52 1.71 32.58
CA SER A 168 16.66 2.21 33.95
C SER A 168 17.02 1.13 34.98
N LEU A 169 16.70 -0.14 34.70
CA LEU A 169 16.94 -1.28 35.59
C LEU A 169 18.23 -2.05 35.24
N SER A 170 18.87 -1.73 34.12
CA SER A 170 20.08 -2.41 33.65
C SER A 170 21.37 -1.67 34.04
N GLY A 171 21.26 -0.44 34.57
CA GLY A 171 22.36 0.37 35.09
C GLY A 171 22.56 0.18 36.59
#